data_AF-A0A7Y4YUD2-F1
#
_entry.id   AF-A0A7Y4YUD2-F1
#
_cell.length_a   1.000
_cell.length_b   1.000
_cell.length_c   1.000
_cell.angle_alpha   90.00
_cell.angle_beta   90.00
_cell.angle_gamma   90.00
#
_symmetry.space_group_name_H-M   'P 1'
#
loop_
_entity.id
_entity.type
_entity.pdbx_description
1 polymer ?
#
loop_
_entity_poly.entity_id
_entity_poly.type
_entity_poly.pdbx_seq_one_letter_code
_entity_poly.pdbx_strand_id
1 'polypeptide(L)'
;MTSQFSDFYASLDSDPLKRGKQFEYFVKWFLKADPEWSTQVDQVWLWDEWTQRWGADCGIDLLFRHKNGEHWAVQAKCYSGGVSF
;
A
#
# COMPACT_ATOMS: atom_id res chain seq x y z
N MET A 1 -3.27 -19.10 -17.31
CA MET A 1 -3.34 -19.58 -15.91
C MET A 1 -3.85 -18.42 -15.07
N THR A 2 -4.99 -18.59 -14.42
CA THR A 2 -5.55 -17.56 -13.54
C THR A 2 -4.84 -17.67 -12.20
N SER A 3 -3.80 -16.88 -11.98
CA SER A 3 -3.17 -16.76 -10.66
C SER A 3 -4.12 -16.03 -9.72
N GLN A 4 -4.35 -16.58 -8.53
CA GLN A 4 -5.24 -15.99 -7.53
C GLN A 4 -4.46 -15.05 -6.61
N PHE A 5 -5.17 -14.19 -5.87
CA PHE A 5 -4.56 -13.31 -4.87
C PHE A 5 -3.78 -14.10 -3.81
N SER A 6 -4.20 -15.32 -3.47
CA SER A 6 -3.47 -16.21 -2.57
C SER A 6 -2.06 -16.54 -3.05
N ASP A 7 -1.89 -16.74 -4.36
CA ASP A 7 -0.60 -17.07 -4.96
C ASP A 7 0.34 -15.87 -4.89
N PHE A 8 -0.19 -14.66 -5.15
CA PHE A 8 0.54 -13.42 -4.94
C PHE A 8 0.92 -13.23 -3.46
N TYR A 9 -0.03 -13.41 -2.54
CA TYR A 9 0.24 -13.26 -1.12
C TYR A 9 1.31 -14.25 -0.63
N ALA A 10 1.28 -15.48 -1.13
CA ALA A 10 2.28 -16.50 -0.80
C ALA A 10 3.65 -16.25 -1.46
N SER A 11 3.73 -15.47 -2.54
CA SER A 11 4.99 -15.15 -3.22
C SER A 11 5.76 -13.99 -2.58
N LEU A 12 5.12 -13.21 -1.69
CA LEU A 12 5.79 -12.20 -0.88
C LEU A 12 6.84 -12.84 0.05
N ASP A 13 7.87 -12.08 0.38
CA ASP A 13 8.97 -12.54 1.24
C ASP A 13 8.46 -13.03 2.62
N SER A 14 9.21 -13.95 3.21
CA SER A 14 8.97 -14.48 4.55
C SER A 14 9.48 -13.54 5.64
N ASP A 15 10.48 -12.70 5.33
CA ASP A 15 10.98 -11.65 6.21
C ASP A 15 9.88 -10.57 6.38
N PRO A 16 9.38 -10.31 7.61
CA PRO A 16 8.29 -9.38 7.86
C PRO A 16 8.55 -7.96 7.34
N LEU A 17 9.80 -7.48 7.40
CA LEU A 17 10.15 -6.14 6.97
C LEU A 17 10.11 -6.03 5.44
N LYS A 18 10.68 -7.02 4.75
CA LYS A 18 10.63 -7.06 3.27
C LYS A 18 9.22 -7.29 2.77
N ARG A 19 8.48 -8.17 3.44
CA ARG A 19 7.08 -8.47 3.14
C ARG A 19 6.21 -7.22 3.24
N GLY A 20 6.36 -6.44 4.31
CA GLY A 20 5.69 -5.16 4.48
C GLY A 20 5.93 -4.23 3.30
N LYS A 21 7.21 -3.98 2.96
CA LYS A 21 7.58 -3.14 1.82
C LYS A 21 7.00 -3.62 0.49
N GLN A 22 7.07 -4.92 0.20
CA GLN A 22 6.48 -5.47 -1.03
C GLN A 22 4.95 -5.28 -1.06
N PHE A 23 4.29 -5.38 0.09
CA PHE A 23 2.86 -5.13 0.20
C PHE A 23 2.50 -3.66 -0.02
N GLU A 24 3.33 -2.72 0.43
CA GLU A 24 3.16 -1.29 0.15
C GLU A 24 3.16 -1.01 -1.36
N TYR A 25 4.10 -1.61 -2.12
CA TYR A 25 4.10 -1.51 -3.59
C TYR A 25 2.80 -2.05 -4.22
N PHE A 26 2.27 -3.14 -3.68
CA PHE A 26 0.99 -3.68 -4.13
C PHE A 26 -0.16 -2.72 -3.82
N VAL A 27 -0.23 -2.13 -2.62
CA VAL A 27 -1.27 -1.15 -2.27
C VAL A 27 -1.19 0.09 -3.17
N LYS A 28 0.02 0.56 -3.47
CA LYS A 28 0.24 1.65 -4.45
C LYS A 28 -0.35 1.31 -5.82
N TRP A 29 -0.12 0.09 -6.30
CA TRP A 29 -0.69 -0.39 -7.56
C TRP A 29 -2.21 -0.52 -7.46
N PHE A 30 -2.73 -1.11 -6.39
CA PHE A 30 -4.16 -1.32 -6.14
C PHE A 30 -4.93 0.01 -6.20
N LEU A 31 -4.46 1.05 -5.50
CA LEU A 31 -5.08 2.38 -5.52
C LEU A 31 -5.18 3.01 -6.93
N LYS A 32 -4.31 2.59 -7.86
CA LYS A 32 -4.31 3.06 -9.24
C LYS A 32 -5.08 2.14 -10.19
N ALA A 33 -5.18 0.85 -9.88
CA ALA A 33 -5.71 -0.17 -10.77
C ALA A 33 -7.17 -0.54 -10.45
N ASP A 34 -7.58 -0.41 -9.19
CA ASP A 34 -8.94 -0.73 -8.76
C ASP A 34 -9.95 0.21 -9.43
N PRO A 35 -11.07 -0.30 -9.98
CA PRO A 35 -12.05 0.52 -10.69
C PRO A 35 -12.66 1.64 -9.85
N GLU A 36 -12.83 1.43 -8.54
CA GLU A 36 -13.40 2.43 -7.65
C GLU A 36 -12.35 3.48 -7.29
N TRP A 37 -11.18 3.06 -6.81
CA TRP A 37 -10.13 3.99 -6.36
C TRP A 37 -9.48 4.77 -7.50
N SER A 38 -9.31 4.17 -8.68
CA SER A 38 -8.76 4.87 -9.85
C SER A 38 -9.61 6.06 -10.31
N THR A 39 -10.91 6.06 -9.98
CA THR A 39 -11.78 7.21 -10.26
C THR A 39 -11.56 8.37 -9.29
N GLN A 40 -10.99 8.12 -8.11
CA GLN A 40 -10.84 9.06 -7.00
C GLN A 40 -9.39 9.55 -6.83
N VAL A 41 -8.42 8.68 -7.13
CA VAL A 41 -6.98 8.92 -6.94
C VAL A 41 -6.40 9.65 -8.15
N ASP A 42 -5.62 10.70 -7.89
CA ASP A 42 -4.87 11.43 -8.90
C ASP A 42 -3.40 10.98 -8.93
N GLN A 43 -2.72 11.02 -7.79
CA GLN A 43 -1.32 10.60 -7.65
C GLN A 43 -1.13 9.80 -6.36
N VAL A 44 -0.21 8.83 -6.37
CA VAL A 44 0.14 7.99 -5.21
C VAL A 44 1.65 7.91 -5.09
N TRP A 45 2.14 8.06 -3.87
CA TRP A 45 3.54 7.97 -3.48
C TRP A 45 3.69 6.96 -2.35
N LEU A 46 4.79 6.20 -2.36
CA LEU A 46 5.30 5.65 -1.12
C LEU A 46 5.77 6.79 -0.23
N TRP A 47 5.76 6.61 1.08
CA TRP A 47 6.21 7.66 2.00
C TRP A 47 7.64 8.14 1.70
N ASP A 48 8.53 7.21 1.31
CA ASP A 48 9.90 7.53 0.91
C ASP A 48 10.03 8.34 -0.39
N GLU A 49 8.99 8.34 -1.24
CA GLU A 49 8.97 9.12 -2.49
C GLU A 49 8.42 10.55 -2.28
N TRP A 50 7.78 10.82 -1.13
CA TRP A 50 7.16 12.11 -0.87
C TRP A 50 8.18 13.15 -0.39
N THR A 51 8.48 14.14 -1.25
CA THR A 51 9.51 15.15 -0.99
C THR A 51 9.13 16.16 0.09
N GLN A 52 7.84 16.35 0.36
CA GLN A 52 7.34 17.27 1.39
C GLN A 52 7.08 16.55 2.74
N ARG A 53 7.73 15.41 2.97
CA ARG A 53 7.67 14.71 4.26
C ARG A 53 8.20 15.61 5.37
N TRP A 54 7.44 15.73 6.46
CA TRP A 54 7.71 16.65 7.58
C TRP A 54 8.41 15.97 8.76
N GLY A 55 8.77 14.69 8.64
CA GLY A 55 9.44 13.93 9.69
C GLY A 55 9.64 12.46 9.33
N ALA A 56 10.25 11.72 10.25
CA ALA A 56 10.33 10.26 10.18
C ALA A 56 8.93 9.63 10.20
N ASP A 57 8.82 8.47 9.59
CA ASP A 57 7.58 7.70 9.42
C ASP A 57 6.80 7.55 10.73
N CYS A 58 5.65 8.24 10.85
CA CYS A 58 4.72 8.08 11.97
C CYS A 58 3.76 6.88 11.76
N GLY A 59 4.10 5.94 10.87
CA GLY A 59 3.25 4.83 10.47
C GLY A 59 2.41 5.12 9.22
N ILE A 60 2.88 6.03 8.36
CA ILE A 60 2.30 6.35 7.06
C ILE A 60 3.13 5.60 6.03
N ASP A 61 2.54 4.56 5.43
CA ASP A 61 3.25 3.76 4.46
C ASP A 61 3.14 4.38 3.05
N LEU A 62 1.98 4.98 2.73
CA LEU A 62 1.74 5.71 1.47
C LEU A 62 1.00 7.03 1.67
N LEU A 63 1.15 7.92 0.69
CA LEU A 63 0.33 9.12 0.53
C LEU A 63 -0.35 9.06 -0.84
N PHE A 64 -1.62 9.44 -0.93
CA PHE A 64 -2.22 9.76 -2.22
C PHE A 64 -2.89 11.13 -2.23
N ARG A 65 -2.90 11.74 -3.41
CA ARG A 65 -3.68 12.95 -3.68
C ARG A 65 -5.01 12.51 -4.30
N HIS A 66 -6.10 12.89 -3.65
CA HIS A 66 -7.43 12.72 -4.19
C HIS A 66 -7.70 13.78 -5.28
N LYS A 67 -8.59 13.50 -6.23
CA LYS A 67 -8.90 14.42 -7.35
C LYS A 67 -9.54 15.74 -6.91
N ASN A 68 -10.04 15.83 -5.68
CA ASN A 68 -10.48 17.10 -5.07
C ASN A 68 -9.32 17.97 -4.56
N GLY A 69 -8.06 17.50 -4.65
CA GLY A 69 -6.86 18.22 -4.21
C GLY A 69 -6.38 17.88 -2.79
N GLU A 70 -7.13 17.07 -2.03
CA GLU A 70 -6.75 16.67 -0.68
C GLU A 70 -5.68 15.59 -0.67
N HIS A 71 -4.87 15.54 0.39
CA HIS A 71 -3.88 14.50 0.61
C HIS A 71 -4.34 13.54 1.70
N TRP A 72 -4.21 12.25 1.43
CA TRP A 72 -4.65 11.17 2.30
C TRP A 72 -3.46 10.31 2.69
N ALA A 73 -3.29 10.09 3.99
CA ALA A 73 -2.32 9.16 4.53
C ALA A 73 -2.90 7.74 4.52
N VAL A 74 -2.11 6.77 4.09
CA VAL A 74 -2.50 5.36 3.99
C VAL A 74 -1.52 4.52 4.79
N GLN A 75 -2.08 3.60 5.57
CA GLN A 75 -1.34 2.58 6.27
C GLN A 75 -1.66 1.21 5.65
N ALA A 76 -0.64 0.50 5.21
CA ALA A 76 -0.70 -0.80 4.57
C ALA A 76 -0.15 -1.88 5.52
N LYS A 77 -1.04 -2.78 6.00
CA LYS A 77 -0.66 -3.84 6.94
C LYS A 77 -0.75 -5.22 6.31
N CYS A 78 0.34 -5.98 6.40
CA CYS A 78 0.48 -7.32 5.85
C CYS A 78 0.81 -8.34 6.97
N TYR A 79 -0.14 -8.56 7.88
CA TYR A 79 0.03 -9.52 8.97
C TYR A 79 -0.53 -10.90 8.56
N SER A 80 0.17 -11.98 8.92
CA SER A 80 -0.47 -13.29 8.98
C SER A 80 -1.45 -13.26 10.14
N GLY A 81 -2.73 -13.50 9.85
CA GLY A 81 -3.76 -13.62 10.88
C GLY A 81 -3.44 -14.79 11.78
N GLY A 82 -2.71 -14.56 12.87
CA GLY A 82 -2.75 -15.41 14.04
C GLY A 82 -4.11 -15.26 14.68
N VAL A 83 -5.12 -15.91 14.12
CA VAL A 83 -6.39 -16.09 14.81
C VAL A 83 -6.13 -17.14 15.88
N SER A 84 -5.70 -16.69 17.06
CA SER A 84 -5.78 -17.49 18.28
C SER A 84 -7.26 -17.54 18.67
N PHE A 85 -7.93 -18.64 18.33
CA PHE A 85 -9.16 -19.03 19.04
C PHE A 85 -8.78 -19.68 20.37
#